data_AF-A0A1B7UGN4-F1
#
_entry.id   AF-A0A1B7UGN4-F1
#
_cell.length_a   1.000
_cell.length_b   1.000
_cell.length_c   1.000
_cell.angle_alpha   90.00
_cell.angle_beta   90.00
_cell.angle_gamma   90.00
#
_symmetry.space_group_name_H-M   'P 1'
#
loop_
_entity.id
_entity.type
_entity.pdbx_description
1 polymer ?
#
loop_
_entity_poly.entity_id
_entity_poly.type
_entity_poly.pdbx_seq_one_letter_code
_entity_poly.pdbx_strand_id
1 'polypeptide(L)'
;MSDQRLFLVYDAAFDDMDAEGCPAFGYVLLFNEQDVADYQSGENPPFPAVSLLFTDHADGTISGDLLGWAQLDHEVFQTFPLGYFFMLMEQAAQVAINAYRQVGQVPDQLVALNLPHDDLIQFDVQFGELKLSDSDAELQLAQQMMVGRPYLDS
;
A
#
# COMPACT_ATOMS: atom_id res chain seq x y z
N MET A 1 15.39 10.42 17.07
CA MET A 1 15.33 9.13 16.34
C MET A 1 14.62 9.45 15.06
N SER A 2 15.26 9.29 13.91
CA SER A 2 14.67 9.61 12.60
C SER A 2 13.42 8.76 12.40
N ASP A 3 12.29 9.41 12.12
CA ASP A 3 11.04 8.76 11.69
C ASP A 3 11.33 7.99 10.39
N GLN A 4 11.61 6.71 10.53
CA GLN A 4 11.88 5.83 9.40
C GLN A 4 10.52 5.44 8.83
N ARG A 5 9.99 6.28 7.93
CA ARG A 5 8.75 6.06 7.20
C ARG A 5 9.07 5.37 5.88
N LEU A 6 8.22 4.44 5.48
CA LEU A 6 8.26 3.84 4.14
C LEU A 6 7.00 4.21 3.39
N PHE A 7 7.13 4.44 2.10
CA PHE A 7 6.06 4.96 1.27
C PHE A 7 5.78 3.95 0.18
N LEU A 8 4.59 3.37 0.15
CA LEU A 8 4.11 2.61 -1.00
C LEU A 8 3.22 3.53 -1.81
N VAL A 9 3.62 3.83 -3.05
CA VAL A 9 2.87 4.68 -3.98
C VAL A 9 2.19 3.79 -5.00
N TYR A 10 0.89 3.94 -5.17
CA TYR A 10 0.14 3.22 -6.18
C TYR A 10 0.56 3.67 -7.57
N ASP A 11 0.86 2.70 -8.44
CA ASP A 11 1.17 2.93 -9.84
C ASP A 11 0.37 1.97 -10.72
N ALA A 12 -0.69 2.51 -11.32
CA ALA A 12 -1.60 1.79 -12.22
C ALA A 12 -0.91 1.23 -13.47
N ALA A 13 0.31 1.69 -13.81
CA ALA A 13 1.08 1.12 -14.91
C ALA A 13 1.42 -0.38 -14.71
N PHE A 14 1.36 -0.87 -13.46
CA PHE A 14 1.59 -2.28 -13.14
C PHE A 14 0.30 -3.10 -12.96
N ASP A 15 -0.89 -2.50 -12.96
CA ASP A 15 -2.15 -3.22 -12.67
C ASP A 15 -2.48 -4.30 -13.70
N ASP A 16 -2.09 -4.08 -14.96
CA ASP A 16 -2.28 -5.03 -16.05
C ASP A 16 -1.21 -6.14 -16.09
N MET A 17 -0.29 -6.17 -15.11
CA MET A 17 0.70 -7.25 -15.02
C MET A 17 0.07 -8.53 -14.48
N ASP A 18 0.07 -9.55 -15.33
CA ASP A 18 -0.29 -10.97 -15.13
C ASP A 18 -0.94 -11.37 -13.78
N ALA A 19 -2.17 -10.90 -13.55
CA ALA A 19 -3.00 -11.29 -12.41
C ALA A 19 -4.04 -12.38 -12.75
N GLU A 20 -3.87 -13.09 -13.88
CA GLU A 20 -4.77 -14.16 -14.34
C GLU A 20 -6.28 -13.80 -14.35
N GLY A 21 -6.62 -12.52 -14.57
CA GLY A 21 -8.01 -12.04 -14.56
C GLY A 21 -8.57 -11.67 -13.18
N CYS A 22 -7.74 -11.68 -12.14
CA CYS A 22 -8.04 -11.11 -10.84
C CYS A 22 -7.73 -9.59 -10.82
N PRO A 23 -8.43 -8.78 -10.01
CA PRO A 23 -8.01 -7.42 -9.74
C PRO A 23 -6.61 -7.42 -9.13
N ALA A 24 -5.72 -6.58 -9.66
CA ALA A 24 -4.39 -6.40 -9.12
C ALA A 24 -3.99 -4.92 -9.09
N PHE A 25 -3.18 -4.57 -8.09
CA PHE A 25 -2.81 -3.20 -7.79
C PHE A 25 -1.30 -3.09 -7.64
N GLY A 26 -0.71 -2.29 -8.53
CA GLY A 26 0.71 -1.99 -8.56
C GLY A 26 1.13 -1.01 -7.49
N TYR A 27 2.19 -1.31 -6.75
CA TYR A 27 2.77 -0.38 -5.79
C TYR A 27 4.28 -0.29 -5.93
N VAL A 28 4.83 0.91 -5.69
CA VAL A 28 6.26 1.14 -5.61
C VAL A 28 6.64 1.58 -4.20
N LEU A 29 7.48 0.77 -3.55
CA LEU A 29 8.07 1.05 -2.26
C LEU A 29 9.25 2.02 -2.41
N LEU A 30 9.15 3.16 -1.73
CA LEU A 30 10.12 4.23 -1.66
C LEU A 30 10.56 4.47 -0.20
N PHE A 31 11.81 4.87 -0.03
CA PHE A 31 12.47 4.92 1.29
C PHE A 31 12.53 6.32 1.90
N ASN A 32 12.15 7.36 1.15
CA ASN A 32 12.10 8.72 1.67
C ASN A 32 11.06 9.58 0.92
N GLU A 33 10.73 10.72 1.51
CA GLU A 33 9.67 11.61 1.03
C GLU A 33 10.07 12.42 -0.23
N GLN A 34 11.37 12.64 -0.44
CA GLN A 34 11.86 13.31 -1.65
C GLN A 34 11.69 12.40 -2.88
N ASP A 35 12.04 11.12 -2.74
CA ASP A 35 11.86 10.12 -3.79
C ASP A 35 10.39 9.98 -4.21
N VAL A 36 9.44 10.12 -3.26
CA VAL A 36 8.00 10.16 -3.55
C VAL A 36 7.65 11.33 -4.46
N ALA A 37 8.18 12.52 -4.18
CA ALA A 37 7.91 13.71 -4.98
C ALA A 37 8.54 13.65 -6.38
N ASP A 38 9.67 12.95 -6.51
CA ASP A 38 10.43 12.82 -7.75
C ASP A 38 9.99 11.60 -8.59
N TYR A 39 9.19 10.69 -8.02
CA TYR A 39 8.73 9.48 -8.69
C TYR A 39 7.74 9.77 -9.83
N GLN A 40 7.92 9.06 -10.95
CA GLN A 40 7.04 9.12 -12.11
C GLN A 40 6.54 7.72 -12.45
N SER A 41 5.22 7.60 -12.58
CA SER A 41 4.53 6.36 -12.92
C SER A 41 5.05 5.77 -14.23
N GLY A 42 5.27 4.45 -14.24
CA GLY A 42 5.75 3.69 -15.39
C GLY A 42 7.24 3.85 -15.72
N GLU A 43 7.98 4.70 -15.00
CA GLU A 43 9.42 4.87 -15.19
C GLU A 43 10.24 4.06 -14.18
N ASN A 44 11.46 3.68 -14.59
CA ASN A 44 12.42 3.08 -13.66
C ASN A 44 13.09 4.20 -12.84
N PRO A 45 12.87 4.27 -11.52
CA PRO A 45 13.32 5.40 -10.74
C PRO A 45 14.85 5.50 -10.66
N PRO A 46 15.41 6.72 -10.62
CA PRO A 46 16.84 6.96 -10.46
C PRO A 46 17.31 6.89 -8.98
N PHE A 47 16.56 6.20 -8.12
CA PHE A 47 16.79 6.02 -6.69
C PHE A 47 16.37 4.59 -6.27
N PRO A 48 16.75 4.10 -5.09
CA PRO A 48 16.34 2.78 -4.62
C PRO A 48 14.82 2.69 -4.49
N ALA A 49 14.23 1.70 -5.17
CA ALA A 49 12.80 1.43 -5.12
C ALA A 49 12.49 -0.05 -5.35
N VAL A 50 11.31 -0.49 -4.94
CA VAL A 50 10.84 -1.86 -5.13
C VAL A 50 9.43 -1.87 -5.70
N SER A 51 9.23 -2.52 -6.84
CA SER A 51 7.91 -2.66 -7.46
C SER A 51 7.24 -3.94 -6.99
N LEU A 52 5.97 -3.82 -6.61
CA LEU A 52 5.14 -4.86 -6.03
C LEU A 52 3.80 -4.92 -6.77
N LEU A 53 3.20 -6.11 -6.80
CA LEU A 53 1.84 -6.32 -7.30
C LEU A 53 1.01 -6.97 -6.21
N PHE A 54 -0.12 -6.36 -5.84
CA PHE A 54 -1.05 -6.92 -4.88
C PHE A 54 -2.27 -7.48 -5.60
N THR A 55 -2.56 -8.76 -5.44
CA THR A 55 -3.63 -9.45 -6.18
C THR A 55 -4.77 -9.85 -5.26
N ASP A 56 -5.99 -9.48 -5.64
CA ASP A 56 -7.24 -9.87 -4.97
C ASP A 56 -7.82 -11.12 -5.65
N HIS A 57 -7.56 -12.29 -5.09
CA HIS A 57 -7.97 -13.56 -5.70
C HIS A 57 -9.48 -13.80 -5.54
N ALA A 58 -10.06 -14.46 -6.54
CA ALA A 58 -11.50 -14.78 -6.56
C ALA A 58 -11.97 -15.67 -5.39
N ASP A 59 -11.07 -16.42 -4.77
CA ASP A 59 -11.35 -17.24 -3.58
C ASP A 59 -11.32 -16.43 -2.26
N GLY A 60 -11.07 -15.13 -2.35
CA GLY A 60 -10.99 -14.20 -1.23
C GLY A 60 -9.59 -14.04 -0.63
N THR A 61 -8.60 -14.82 -1.09
CA THR A 61 -7.21 -14.70 -0.65
C THR A 61 -6.53 -13.48 -1.27
N ILE A 62 -5.45 -13.03 -0.64
CA ILE A 62 -4.66 -11.87 -1.06
C ILE A 62 -3.21 -12.32 -1.17
N SER A 63 -2.55 -11.96 -2.27
CA SER A 63 -1.11 -12.17 -2.45
C SER A 63 -0.41 -10.85 -2.75
N GLY A 64 0.89 -10.83 -2.45
CA GLY A 64 1.80 -9.77 -2.87
C GLY A 64 2.98 -10.40 -3.60
N ASP A 65 3.21 -9.96 -4.83
CA ASP A 65 4.28 -10.43 -5.70
C ASP A 65 5.32 -9.33 -5.91
N LEU A 66 6.59 -9.72 -5.92
CA LEU A 66 7.70 -8.83 -6.21
C LEU A 66 7.90 -8.75 -7.73
N LEU A 67 7.77 -7.55 -8.29
CA LEU A 67 7.97 -7.30 -9.71
C LEU A 67 9.41 -6.95 -10.06
N GLY A 68 10.09 -6.15 -9.22
CA GLY A 68 11.45 -5.71 -9.51
C GLY A 68 12.06 -4.74 -8.52
N TRP A 69 13.33 -4.43 -8.73
CA TRP A 69 14.12 -3.50 -7.91
C TRP A 69 14.79 -2.44 -8.78
N ALA A 70 14.75 -1.20 -8.33
CA ALA A 70 15.61 -0.13 -8.85
C ALA A 70 16.81 0.05 -7.92
N GLN A 71 18.00 0.23 -8.51
CA GLN A 71 19.27 0.39 -7.79
C GLN A 71 19.53 -0.67 -6.70
N LEU A 72 19.37 -1.95 -7.01
CA LEU A 72 19.51 -3.06 -6.06
C LEU A 72 20.83 -3.04 -5.24
N ASP A 73 21.90 -2.47 -5.80
CA ASP A 73 23.21 -2.33 -5.12
C ASP A 73 23.25 -1.22 -4.05
N HIS A 74 22.17 -0.44 -3.91
CA HIS A 74 22.10 0.67 -2.95
C HIS A 74 22.12 0.18 -1.50
N GLU A 75 22.81 0.91 -0.62
CA GLU A 75 23.07 0.49 0.76
C GLU A 75 21.80 0.32 1.61
N VAL A 76 20.71 1.01 1.24
CA VAL A 76 19.42 0.90 1.94
C VAL A 76 18.92 -0.54 2.00
N PHE A 77 19.13 -1.33 0.95
CA PHE A 77 18.72 -2.73 0.89
C PHE A 77 19.59 -3.65 1.76
N GLN A 78 20.80 -3.23 2.11
CA GLN A 78 21.65 -3.95 3.07
C GLN A 78 21.19 -3.69 4.51
N THR A 79 20.58 -2.53 4.75
CA THR A 79 20.05 -2.14 6.06
C THR A 79 18.61 -2.59 6.30
N PHE A 80 17.92 -3.06 5.25
CA PHE A 80 16.52 -3.45 5.30
C PHE A 80 16.38 -4.99 5.36
N PRO A 81 16.01 -5.58 6.50
CA PRO A 81 15.93 -7.03 6.63
C PRO A 81 14.88 -7.64 5.70
N LEU A 82 15.22 -8.72 5.00
CA LEU A 82 14.31 -9.36 4.04
C LEU A 82 13.01 -9.87 4.68
N GLY A 83 13.06 -10.40 5.90
CA GLY A 83 11.86 -10.83 6.62
C GLY A 83 10.92 -9.66 6.91
N TYR A 84 11.49 -8.49 7.19
CA TYR A 84 10.71 -7.26 7.42
C TYR A 84 10.06 -6.75 6.13
N PHE A 85 10.78 -6.84 5.00
CA PHE A 85 10.24 -6.54 3.68
C PHE A 85 9.02 -7.41 3.35
N PHE A 86 9.09 -8.72 3.57
CA PHE A 86 7.95 -9.61 3.30
C PHE A 86 6.75 -9.30 4.20
N MET A 87 6.99 -9.02 5.47
CA MET A 87 5.93 -8.60 6.40
C MET A 87 5.27 -7.27 5.97
N LEU A 88 6.08 -6.29 5.56
CA LEU A 88 5.57 -5.02 5.02
C LEU A 88 4.69 -5.26 3.79
N MET A 89 5.17 -6.05 2.84
CA MET A 89 4.46 -6.37 1.60
C MET A 89 3.12 -7.06 1.87
N GLU A 90 3.11 -8.09 2.72
CA GLU A 90 1.91 -8.83 3.09
C GLU A 90 0.86 -7.92 3.74
N GLN A 91 1.27 -7.12 4.73
CA GLN A 91 0.35 -6.23 5.43
C GLN A 91 -0.12 -5.07 4.54
N ALA A 92 0.74 -4.52 3.70
CA ALA A 92 0.36 -3.48 2.74
C ALA A 92 -0.65 -3.98 1.72
N ALA A 93 -0.46 -5.19 1.17
CA ALA A 93 -1.41 -5.84 0.27
C ALA A 93 -2.78 -5.99 0.95
N GLN A 94 -2.78 -6.46 2.20
CA GLN A 94 -4.00 -6.60 2.98
C GLN A 94 -4.72 -5.27 3.21
N VAL A 95 -3.99 -4.19 3.46
CA VAL A 95 -4.56 -2.84 3.64
C VAL A 95 -5.11 -2.29 2.31
N ALA A 96 -4.33 -2.32 1.24
CA ALA A 96 -4.73 -1.83 -0.08
C ALA A 96 -6.01 -2.51 -0.59
N ILE A 97 -6.02 -3.85 -0.57
CA ILE A 97 -7.13 -4.64 -1.11
C ILE A 97 -8.36 -4.53 -0.22
N ASN A 98 -8.21 -4.48 1.11
CA ASN A 98 -9.36 -4.25 1.97
C ASN A 98 -9.96 -2.85 1.78
N ALA A 99 -9.12 -1.83 1.60
CA ALA A 99 -9.60 -0.49 1.28
C ALA A 99 -10.39 -0.50 -0.04
N TYR A 100 -9.82 -1.09 -1.09
CA TYR A 100 -10.51 -1.28 -2.37
C TYR A 100 -11.85 -2.01 -2.23
N ARG A 101 -11.89 -3.14 -1.50
CA ARG A 101 -13.14 -3.90 -1.27
C ARG A 101 -14.20 -3.10 -0.50
N GLN A 102 -13.79 -2.19 0.39
CA GLN A 102 -14.70 -1.42 1.23
C GLN A 102 -15.25 -0.16 0.54
N VAL A 103 -14.38 0.60 -0.14
CA VAL A 103 -14.73 1.91 -0.71
C VAL A 103 -14.68 1.97 -2.23
N GLY A 104 -14.33 0.87 -2.90
CA GLY A 104 -14.22 0.79 -4.35
C GLY A 104 -13.07 1.61 -4.94
N GLN A 105 -12.12 2.04 -4.10
CA GLN A 105 -10.98 2.87 -4.50
C GLN A 105 -9.69 2.28 -3.95
N VAL A 106 -8.66 2.24 -4.80
CA VAL A 106 -7.31 1.84 -4.43
C VAL A 106 -6.63 3.03 -3.76
N PRO A 107 -5.99 2.86 -2.59
CA PRO A 107 -5.22 3.93 -1.97
C PRO A 107 -4.11 4.44 -2.89
N ASP A 108 -3.99 5.75 -3.07
CA ASP A 108 -2.90 6.34 -3.86
C ASP A 108 -1.54 6.18 -3.15
N GLN A 109 -1.56 6.17 -1.81
CA GLN A 109 -0.37 5.95 -1.01
C GLN A 109 -0.68 5.23 0.31
N LEU A 110 0.21 4.32 0.70
CA LEU A 110 0.27 3.74 2.03
C LEU A 110 1.59 4.15 2.69
N VAL A 111 1.53 4.85 3.80
CA VAL A 111 2.73 5.24 4.57
C VAL A 111 2.84 4.36 5.79
N ALA A 112 3.85 3.50 5.80
CA ALA A 112 4.16 2.65 6.95
C ALA A 112 4.75 3.52 8.08
N LEU A 113 4.03 3.58 9.19
CA LEU A 113 4.36 4.26 10.42
C LEU A 113 4.87 3.27 11.47
N ASN A 114 5.72 3.76 12.37
CA ASN A 114 6.15 3.04 13.58
C ASN A 114 6.71 1.64 13.30
N LEU A 115 7.58 1.48 12.30
CA LEU A 115 8.16 0.21 11.81
C LEU A 115 8.63 -0.73 12.96
N PRO A 116 7.75 -1.58 13.52
CA PRO A 116 8.08 -2.36 14.70
C PRO A 116 8.72 -3.66 14.27
N HIS A 117 9.72 -4.16 15.00
CA HIS A 117 10.45 -5.34 14.55
C HIS A 117 9.65 -6.66 14.65
N ASP A 118 8.58 -6.70 15.46
CA ASP A 118 7.83 -7.95 15.78
C ASP A 118 6.29 -7.79 15.77
N ASP A 119 5.72 -6.67 15.31
CA ASP A 119 4.27 -6.36 15.43
C ASP A 119 3.61 -5.91 14.12
N LEU A 120 2.31 -5.65 14.18
CA LEU A 120 1.52 -5.03 13.11
C LEU A 120 2.07 -3.65 12.74
N ILE A 121 2.25 -3.44 11.43
CA ILE A 121 2.66 -2.16 10.87
C ILE A 121 1.42 -1.27 10.78
N GLN A 122 1.52 -0.08 11.35
CA GLN A 122 0.48 0.92 11.19
C GLN A 122 0.65 1.60 9.83
N PHE A 123 -0.39 1.64 9.02
CA PHE A 123 -0.39 2.38 7.76
C PHE A 123 -1.26 3.62 7.88
N ASP A 124 -0.71 4.77 7.50
CA ASP A 124 -1.51 5.93 7.09
C ASP A 124 -1.92 5.74 5.62
N VAL A 125 -3.23 5.75 5.38
CA VAL A 125 -3.84 5.41 4.08
C VAL A 125 -4.31 6.70 3.44
N GLN A 126 -3.75 7.03 2.28
CA GLN A 126 -4.00 8.30 1.60
C GLN A 126 -4.66 8.08 0.25
N PHE A 127 -5.66 8.92 -0.04
CA PHE A 127 -6.35 9.01 -1.32
C PHE A 127 -6.19 10.45 -1.82
N GLY A 128 -5.64 10.65 -3.02
CA GLY A 128 -5.32 11.94 -3.63
C GLY A 128 -6.56 12.67 -4.14
N GLU A 129 -7.46 11.97 -4.82
CA GLU A 129 -8.80 12.44 -5.15
C GLU A 129 -9.81 11.37 -4.75
N LEU A 130 -10.30 11.44 -3.51
CA LEU A 130 -11.54 10.75 -3.14
C LEU A 130 -12.67 11.35 -3.99
N LYS A 131 -12.88 10.80 -5.19
CA LYS A 131 -14.14 10.96 -5.93
C LYS A 131 -15.19 10.13 -5.22
N LEU A 132 -15.56 10.57 -4.03
CA LEU A 132 -16.80 10.16 -3.40
C LEU A 132 -17.89 10.74 -4.30
N SER A 133 -18.24 9.99 -5.33
CA SER A 133 -19.50 10.22 -6.02
C SER A 133 -20.58 10.05 -4.97
N ASP A 134 -21.24 11.17 -4.69
CA ASP A 134 -22.28 11.37 -3.70
C ASP A 134 -21.81 11.40 -2.25
N SER A 135 -22.01 12.55 -1.63
CA SER A 135 -22.00 12.82 -0.18
C SER A 135 -22.79 11.80 0.66
N ASP A 136 -23.63 10.97 0.05
CA ASP A 136 -24.30 9.83 0.69
C ASP A 136 -23.38 8.63 0.94
N ALA A 137 -22.38 8.38 0.08
CA ALA A 137 -21.40 7.31 0.24
C ALA A 137 -20.42 7.61 1.38
N GLU A 138 -20.03 8.87 1.51
CA GLU A 138 -19.18 9.37 2.59
C GLU A 138 -19.88 9.26 3.96
N LEU A 139 -21.18 9.57 3.99
CA LEU A 139 -22.04 9.42 5.17
C LEU A 139 -22.27 7.95 5.54
N GLN A 140 -22.43 7.06 4.55
CA GLN A 140 -22.54 5.61 4.79
C GLN A 140 -21.22 5.01 5.27
N LEU A 141 -20.08 5.43 4.75
CA LEU A 141 -18.76 4.99 5.21
C LEU A 141 -18.53 5.42 6.67
N ALA A 142 -18.81 6.68 6.99
CA ALA A 142 -18.73 7.19 8.35
C ALA A 142 -19.66 6.41 9.30
N GLN A 143 -20.89 6.09 8.86
CA GLN A 143 -21.82 5.26 9.64
C GLN A 143 -21.31 3.83 9.83
N GLN A 144 -20.77 3.18 8.79
CA GLN A 144 -20.23 1.82 8.90
C GLN A 144 -19.01 1.76 9.83
N MET A 145 -18.13 2.76 9.77
CA MET A 145 -16.99 2.88 10.69
C MET A 145 -17.41 3.14 12.15
N MET A 146 -18.54 3.81 12.38
CA MET A 146 -19.12 3.98 13.72
C MET A 146 -19.82 2.71 14.23
N VAL A 147 -20.43 1.92 13.35
CA VAL A 147 -21.10 0.65 13.71
C VAL A 147 -20.10 -0.46 14.06
N GLY A 148 -18.88 -0.41 13.51
CA GLY A 148 -17.80 -1.35 13.82
C GLY A 148 -17.18 -1.23 15.22
N ARG A 149 -17.63 -0.30 16.07
CA ARG A 149 -17.19 -0.19 17.47
C ARG A 149 -18.27 -0.71 18.43
N PRO A 150 -18.28 -2.02 18.77
CA PRO A 150 -18.92 -2.42 20.02
C PRO A 150 -18.14 -1.74 21.16
N TYR A 151 -18.80 -1.43 22.28
CA TYR A 151 -18.23 -0.77 23.47
C TYR A 151 -18.18 0.76 23.47
N LEU A 152 -19.30 1.44 23.21
CA LEU A 152 -19.53 2.76 23.82
C LEU A 152 -20.94 2.96 24.41
N ASP A 153 -21.73 1.90 24.57
CA ASP A 153 -22.93 1.92 25.43
C ASP A 153 -22.89 0.75 26.41
N SER A 154 -22.31 0.99 27.58
CA SER A 154 -22.54 0.25 28.83
C SER A 154 -22.15 1.15 30.00
#